data_AF-A0A2V6MTN1-F1
#
_entry.id   AF-A0A2V6MTN1-F1
#
_cell.length_a   1.000
_cell.length_b   1.000
_cell.length_c   1.000
_cell.angle_alpha   90.00
_cell.angle_beta   90.00
_cell.angle_gamma   90.00
#
_symmetry.space_group_name_H-M   'P 1'
#
loop_
_entity.id
_entity.type
_entity.pdbx_description
1 polymer ?
#
loop_
_entity_poly.entity_id
_entity_poly.type
_entity_poly.pdbx_seq_one_letter_code
_entity_poly.pdbx_strand_id
1 'polypeptide(L)'
;MPKPVKSDPPAGRLSLGLGHLIFLGVLLLRLGALLRLAHSPLLLPGQGDMHFYNDWAKDILHGQFSQHLAFYGLPGYAYLLAFLYKLFGENPFVPGFLQAGIEAGVAVLIYQICLRILDSVASTLFVNARLIGLFAALGWAFFVPAQAYSAVLMPTTWFVFVFWFVVWRIVRQTGAPGVAECFLLALLIGLTATAVATVLAVVPLIFAALFKADPAVWRNLIARVVVVFAGVALGTSPCWIHNYFIAKDHVLLSAHSGINFWIGNNPEGTGYPRFPPGIRAGQAAMLQDSITQAEAAAGRSLKHEEVSGYWSDKARTYIASHPGDWLALLARKLRNFWSAFQYDDLSIITSLREQNVIFPGISFGLVAAFAIPGLFLGWAQAPRSRWVLAAILLSMFALLGVFITERYRLVAVPGLLIFAALGLSILRRAFAAREFKNAVIYLALLTLATTFVAWPQRDRSLWALDAYNSGWQALESNNLPLAEKKLAVAYAYVPENSETLFALGNLRFAQNDPSAAQSFYHSVLNLDPDHKGAFNNLGVIALDAKKYPEAEKWFRHAEDVDPRNAKTHFLLAKTLLAKNDRRAARVEIDAAIALKPEQPEFRELKQQIETKFQ
;
A
#
# COMPACT_ATOMS: atom_id res chain seq x y z
N MET A 1 -55.68 -20.58 6.90
CA MET A 1 -54.36 -20.76 7.55
C MET A 1 -53.34 -21.13 6.47
N PRO A 2 -52.26 -20.37 6.27
CA PRO A 2 -51.20 -20.79 5.36
C PRO A 2 -50.38 -21.94 5.98
N LYS A 3 -50.08 -22.96 5.18
CA LYS A 3 -49.30 -24.14 5.61
C LYS A 3 -47.88 -23.72 6.02
N PRO A 4 -47.32 -24.29 7.11
CA PRO A 4 -45.93 -24.02 7.48
C PRO A 4 -44.98 -24.52 6.40
N VAL A 5 -43.99 -23.70 6.08
CA VAL A 5 -42.86 -24.05 5.22
C VAL A 5 -42.16 -25.26 5.84
N LYS A 6 -42.01 -26.34 5.06
CA LYS A 6 -41.31 -27.57 5.47
C LYS A 6 -39.90 -27.21 5.96
N SER A 7 -39.57 -27.69 7.16
CA SER A 7 -38.20 -27.71 7.70
C SER A 7 -37.28 -28.49 6.76
N ASP A 8 -36.07 -27.98 6.56
CA ASP A 8 -35.01 -28.62 5.77
C ASP A 8 -34.77 -30.08 6.21
N PRO A 9 -34.42 -30.99 5.27
CA PRO A 9 -34.14 -32.38 5.59
C PRO A 9 -32.86 -32.53 6.44
N PRO A 10 -32.73 -33.61 7.22
CA PRO A 10 -31.67 -33.78 8.20
C PRO A 10 -30.29 -33.91 7.55
N ALA A 11 -29.27 -33.43 8.27
CA ALA A 11 -27.86 -33.42 7.89
C ALA A 11 -27.35 -34.83 7.54
N GLY A 12 -26.91 -35.02 6.29
CA GLY A 12 -26.45 -36.31 5.80
C GLY A 12 -25.83 -36.26 4.40
N ARG A 13 -24.93 -35.31 4.16
CA ARG A 13 -23.90 -35.22 3.10
C ARG A 13 -23.32 -33.79 3.20
N LEU A 14 -22.00 -33.63 3.22
CA LEU A 14 -21.34 -32.32 3.08
C LEU A 14 -21.71 -31.73 1.69
N SER A 15 -22.87 -31.10 1.57
CA SER A 15 -23.25 -30.40 0.35
C SER A 15 -22.54 -29.04 0.35
N LEU A 16 -21.63 -28.85 -0.61
CA LEU A 16 -20.93 -27.59 -0.77
C LEU A 16 -21.93 -26.50 -1.18
N GLY A 17 -22.33 -25.66 -0.21
CA GLY A 17 -23.10 -24.45 -0.51
C GLY A 17 -22.33 -23.46 -1.39
N LEU A 18 -23.03 -22.58 -2.11
CA LEU A 18 -22.42 -21.65 -3.09
C LEU A 18 -21.29 -20.78 -2.49
N GLY A 19 -21.37 -20.40 -1.21
CA GLY A 19 -20.29 -19.69 -0.52
C GLY A 19 -18.97 -20.47 -0.47
N HIS A 20 -19.02 -21.79 -0.29
CA HIS A 20 -17.84 -22.65 -0.31
C HIS A 20 -17.23 -22.73 -1.72
N LEU A 21 -18.07 -22.76 -2.76
CA LEU A 21 -17.61 -22.76 -4.15
C LEU A 21 -16.96 -21.42 -4.53
N ILE A 22 -17.54 -20.29 -4.07
CA ILE A 22 -16.94 -18.96 -4.24
C ILE A 22 -15.56 -18.91 -3.55
N PHE A 23 -15.48 -19.37 -2.30
CA PHE A 23 -14.23 -19.43 -1.57
C PHE A 23 -13.18 -20.25 -2.33
N LEU A 24 -13.52 -21.48 -2.71
CA LEU A 24 -12.59 -22.37 -3.41
C LEU A 24 -12.15 -21.79 -4.76
N GLY A 25 -13.08 -21.23 -5.54
CA GLY A 25 -12.78 -20.64 -6.84
C GLY A 25 -11.82 -19.44 -6.74
N VAL A 26 -12.06 -18.54 -5.79
CA VAL A 26 -11.17 -17.39 -5.57
C VAL A 26 -9.83 -17.84 -5.00
N LEU A 27 -9.83 -18.77 -4.05
CA LEU A 27 -8.60 -19.34 -3.50
C LEU A 27 -7.73 -19.96 -4.60
N LEU A 28 -8.30 -20.79 -5.47
CA LEU A 28 -7.57 -21.41 -6.58
C LEU A 28 -7.00 -20.36 -7.55
N LEU A 29 -7.77 -19.31 -7.86
CA LEU A 29 -7.28 -18.19 -8.68
C LEU A 29 -6.09 -17.47 -8.02
N ARG A 30 -6.18 -17.20 -6.71
CA ARG A 30 -5.12 -16.53 -5.94
C ARG A 30 -3.89 -17.42 -5.77
N LEU A 31 -4.06 -18.73 -5.56
CA LEU A 31 -2.97 -19.69 -5.54
C LEU A 31 -2.27 -19.81 -6.90
N GLY A 32 -3.02 -19.76 -8.00
CA GLY A 32 -2.44 -19.70 -9.34
C GLY A 32 -1.51 -18.49 -9.52
N ALA A 33 -1.93 -17.31 -9.04
CA ALA A 33 -1.09 -16.11 -9.07
C ALA A 33 0.12 -16.22 -8.12
N LEU A 34 -0.07 -16.74 -6.90
CA LEU A 34 1.02 -16.94 -5.94
C LEU A 34 2.06 -17.94 -6.44
N LEU A 35 1.65 -19.03 -7.09
CA LEU A 35 2.56 -19.99 -7.70
C LEU A 35 3.38 -19.39 -8.84
N ARG A 36 2.79 -18.49 -9.64
CA ARG A 36 3.54 -17.72 -10.66
C ARG A 36 4.52 -16.75 -10.01
N LEU A 37 4.11 -16.07 -8.93
CA LEU A 37 4.96 -15.16 -8.18
C LEU A 37 6.13 -15.90 -7.52
N ALA A 38 5.93 -17.12 -7.03
CA ALA A 38 6.96 -17.90 -6.37
C ALA A 38 8.19 -18.20 -7.25
N HIS A 39 8.03 -18.12 -8.57
CA HIS A 39 9.11 -18.29 -9.55
C HIS A 39 9.65 -16.95 -10.08
N SER A 40 9.18 -15.83 -9.54
CA SER A 40 9.58 -14.47 -9.94
C SER A 40 10.45 -13.84 -8.86
N PRO A 41 11.45 -13.02 -9.24
CA PRO A 41 12.23 -12.21 -8.29
C PRO A 41 11.36 -11.20 -7.52
N LEU A 42 10.10 -11.01 -7.92
CA LEU A 42 9.14 -10.13 -7.24
C LEU A 42 8.51 -10.76 -5.99
N LEU A 43 8.73 -12.04 -5.69
CA LEU A 43 8.19 -12.68 -4.48
C LEU A 43 8.62 -11.93 -3.22
N LEU A 44 9.88 -11.50 -3.19
CA LEU A 44 10.42 -10.62 -2.17
C LEU A 44 11.46 -9.70 -2.83
N PRO A 45 11.07 -8.50 -3.28
CA PRO A 45 12.01 -7.58 -3.90
C PRO A 45 13.09 -7.16 -2.91
N GLY A 46 14.29 -6.83 -3.39
CA GLY A 46 15.44 -6.45 -2.55
C GLY A 46 15.35 -5.06 -1.90
N GLN A 47 14.27 -4.31 -2.15
CA GLN A 47 14.01 -2.97 -1.64
C GLN A 47 12.49 -2.72 -1.50
N GLY A 48 12.12 -1.60 -0.89
CA GLY A 48 10.73 -1.13 -0.78
C GLY A 48 9.97 -1.72 0.40
N ASP A 49 8.68 -1.43 0.48
CA ASP A 49 7.86 -1.73 1.67
C ASP A 49 7.78 -3.24 1.98
N MET A 50 7.77 -4.11 0.96
CA MET A 50 7.73 -5.57 1.16
C MET A 50 9.00 -6.07 1.85
N HIS A 51 10.15 -5.60 1.38
CA HIS A 51 11.45 -5.89 1.99
C HIS A 51 11.50 -5.36 3.43
N PHE A 52 11.02 -4.13 3.64
CA PHE A 52 10.97 -3.51 4.96
C PHE A 52 10.20 -4.35 5.99
N TYR A 53 8.99 -4.84 5.66
CA TYR A 53 8.23 -5.68 6.58
C TYR A 53 8.89 -7.05 6.82
N ASN A 54 9.51 -7.62 5.79
CA ASN A 54 10.24 -8.87 5.92
C ASN A 54 11.46 -8.73 6.84
N ASP A 55 12.27 -7.70 6.67
CA ASP A 55 13.44 -7.46 7.52
C ASP A 55 13.02 -7.19 8.95
N TRP A 56 12.00 -6.36 9.14
CA TRP A 56 11.48 -6.09 10.47
C TRP A 56 10.96 -7.37 11.15
N ALA A 57 10.32 -8.28 10.41
CA ALA A 57 9.91 -9.57 10.94
C ALA A 57 11.11 -10.46 11.36
N LYS A 58 12.20 -10.43 10.60
CA LYS A 58 13.44 -11.17 10.92
C LYS A 58 14.14 -10.57 12.13
N ASP A 59 14.18 -9.25 12.25
CA ASP A 59 14.70 -8.56 13.43
C ASP A 59 13.95 -8.98 14.70
N ILE A 60 12.61 -8.99 14.64
CA ILE A 60 11.76 -9.46 15.75
C ILE A 60 12.06 -10.93 16.10
N LEU A 61 12.24 -11.80 15.11
CA LEU A 61 12.60 -13.21 15.33
C LEU A 61 13.94 -13.38 16.03
N HIS A 62 14.92 -12.53 15.70
CA HIS A 62 16.26 -12.52 16.30
C HIS A 62 16.32 -11.73 17.63
N GLY A 63 15.16 -11.34 18.19
CA GLY A 63 15.06 -10.67 19.48
C GLY A 63 15.27 -9.15 19.43
N GLN A 64 15.38 -8.56 18.24
CA GLN A 64 15.50 -7.12 18.03
C GLN A 64 14.11 -6.48 17.82
N PHE A 65 13.34 -6.36 18.90
CA PHE A 65 11.93 -5.94 18.82
C PHE A 65 11.70 -4.48 18.37
N SER A 66 12.57 -3.55 18.78
CA SER A 66 12.38 -2.11 18.53
C SER A 66 13.62 -1.23 18.71
N GLN A 67 14.79 -1.83 19.00
CA GLN A 67 16.00 -1.10 19.38
C GLN A 67 15.78 -0.07 20.52
N HIS A 68 14.76 -0.29 21.38
CA HIS A 68 14.32 0.63 22.44
C HIS A 68 13.81 1.99 21.95
N LEU A 69 13.46 2.12 20.67
CA LEU A 69 12.87 3.32 20.07
C LEU A 69 11.37 3.15 19.85
N ALA A 70 10.63 4.26 19.84
CA ALA A 70 9.21 4.21 19.52
C ALA A 70 9.02 3.68 18.10
N PHE A 71 7.94 2.92 17.86
CA PHE A 71 7.69 2.40 16.52
C PHE A 71 7.56 3.53 15.50
N TYR A 72 8.42 3.51 14.48
CA TYR A 72 8.29 4.43 13.36
C TYR A 72 7.05 4.10 12.54
N GLY A 73 6.99 2.91 11.96
CA GLY A 73 5.84 2.39 11.23
C GLY A 73 4.84 1.64 12.13
N LEU A 74 3.78 1.12 11.53
CA LEU A 74 2.78 0.30 12.22
C LEU A 74 3.29 -1.16 12.34
N PRO A 75 3.53 -1.69 13.55
CA PRO A 75 4.28 -2.93 13.73
C PRO A 75 3.47 -4.21 13.53
N GLY A 76 2.14 -4.14 13.55
CA GLY A 76 1.27 -5.32 13.66
C GLY A 76 1.48 -6.37 12.57
N TYR A 77 1.78 -5.94 11.35
CA TYR A 77 2.06 -6.86 10.24
C TYR A 77 3.44 -7.51 10.35
N ALA A 78 4.47 -6.77 10.78
CA ALA A 78 5.80 -7.33 11.03
C ALA A 78 5.75 -8.40 12.12
N TYR A 79 5.00 -8.18 13.21
CA TYR A 79 4.79 -9.19 14.25
C TYR A 79 4.02 -10.42 13.74
N LEU A 80 3.02 -10.23 12.88
CA LEU A 80 2.32 -11.35 12.24
C LEU A 80 3.28 -12.18 11.38
N LEU A 81 4.10 -11.53 10.55
CA LEU A 81 5.12 -12.20 9.74
C LEU A 81 6.14 -12.93 10.61
N ALA A 82 6.65 -12.30 11.67
CA ALA A 82 7.60 -12.92 12.59
C ALA A 82 7.00 -14.19 13.24
N PHE A 83 5.73 -14.14 13.66
CA PHE A 83 5.04 -15.30 14.19
C PHE A 83 4.92 -16.43 13.15
N LEU A 84 4.59 -16.11 11.90
CA LEU A 84 4.51 -17.11 10.83
C LEU A 84 5.87 -17.70 10.50
N TYR A 85 6.91 -16.87 10.43
CA TYR A 85 8.28 -17.34 10.20
C TYR A 85 8.80 -18.21 11.34
N LYS A 86 8.39 -17.95 12.58
CA LYS A 86 8.70 -18.84 13.72
C LYS A 86 8.10 -20.23 13.57
N LEU A 87 6.90 -20.33 13.01
CA LEU A 87 6.17 -21.60 12.87
C LEU A 87 6.54 -22.40 11.63
N PHE A 88 6.82 -21.71 10.52
CA PHE A 88 6.94 -22.33 9.20
C PHE A 88 8.29 -22.05 8.50
N GLY A 89 9.22 -21.38 9.18
CA GLY A 89 10.48 -20.90 8.62
C GLY A 89 10.33 -19.58 7.86
N GLU A 90 11.45 -18.94 7.52
CA GLU A 90 11.54 -17.68 6.78
C GLU A 90 11.16 -17.84 5.29
N ASN A 91 9.91 -18.22 5.04
CA ASN A 91 9.37 -18.46 3.70
C ASN A 91 8.23 -17.48 3.39
N PRO A 92 8.42 -16.52 2.45
CA PRO A 92 7.40 -15.54 2.10
C PRO A 92 6.15 -16.15 1.43
N PHE A 93 6.23 -17.40 0.97
CA PHE A 93 5.08 -18.11 0.40
C PHE A 93 3.97 -18.36 1.42
N VAL A 94 4.31 -18.68 2.68
CA VAL A 94 3.32 -19.03 3.71
C VAL A 94 2.40 -17.84 4.06
N PRO A 95 2.93 -16.63 4.34
CA PRO A 95 2.09 -15.44 4.43
C PRO A 95 1.23 -15.21 3.19
N GLY A 96 1.80 -15.37 1.98
CA GLY A 96 1.07 -15.26 0.72
C GLY A 96 -0.11 -16.25 0.61
N PHE A 97 0.07 -17.50 1.05
CA PHE A 97 -0.98 -18.51 1.07
C PHE A 97 -2.13 -18.12 2.01
N LEU A 98 -1.81 -17.60 3.20
CA LEU A 98 -2.83 -17.12 4.15
C LEU A 98 -3.59 -15.91 3.59
N GLN A 99 -2.89 -14.98 2.93
CA GLN A 99 -3.51 -13.85 2.25
C GLN A 99 -4.46 -14.31 1.13
N ALA A 100 -4.08 -15.31 0.34
CA ALA A 100 -4.96 -15.91 -0.67
C ALA A 100 -6.26 -16.46 -0.05
N GLY A 101 -6.16 -17.10 1.13
CA GLY A 101 -7.33 -17.55 1.90
C GLY A 101 -8.19 -16.40 2.41
N ILE A 102 -7.58 -15.33 2.93
CA ILE A 102 -8.29 -14.14 3.41
C ILE A 102 -9.04 -13.44 2.27
N GLU A 103 -8.42 -13.31 1.09
CA GLU A 103 -9.06 -12.77 -0.12
C GLU A 103 -10.28 -13.58 -0.58
N ALA A 104 -10.17 -14.92 -0.53
CA ALA A 104 -11.32 -15.79 -0.78
C ALA A 104 -12.43 -15.56 0.26
N GLY A 105 -12.05 -15.30 1.53
CA GLY A 105 -12.95 -14.85 2.58
C GLY A 105 -13.66 -13.53 2.25
N VAL A 106 -12.96 -12.53 1.69
CA VAL A 106 -13.56 -11.26 1.24
C VAL A 106 -14.63 -11.52 0.18
N ALA A 107 -14.37 -12.40 -0.80
CA ALA A 107 -15.36 -12.76 -1.82
C ALA A 107 -16.64 -13.38 -1.21
N VAL A 108 -16.47 -14.22 -0.18
CA VAL A 108 -17.60 -14.78 0.58
C VAL A 108 -18.35 -13.68 1.34
N LEU A 109 -17.65 -12.74 1.98
CA LEU A 109 -18.28 -11.61 2.67
C LEU A 109 -19.11 -10.76 1.72
N ILE A 110 -18.59 -10.43 0.52
CA ILE A 110 -19.32 -9.72 -0.54
C ILE A 110 -20.62 -10.46 -0.87
N TYR A 111 -20.52 -11.77 -1.15
CA TYR A 111 -21.68 -12.61 -1.45
C TYR A 111 -22.71 -12.59 -0.32
N GLN A 112 -22.26 -12.78 0.93
CA GLN A 112 -23.15 -12.81 2.09
C GLN A 112 -23.81 -11.45 2.36
N ILE A 113 -23.09 -10.35 2.19
CA ILE A 113 -23.66 -9.00 2.32
C ILE A 113 -24.76 -8.78 1.28
N CYS A 114 -24.55 -9.17 0.03
CA CYS A 114 -25.58 -9.11 -1.02
C CYS A 114 -26.87 -9.83 -0.62
N LEU A 115 -26.77 -11.04 -0.05
CA LEU A 115 -27.94 -11.78 0.44
C LEU A 115 -28.70 -10.97 1.49
N ARG A 116 -27.99 -10.44 2.50
CA ARG A 116 -28.61 -9.73 3.63
C ARG A 116 -29.21 -8.38 3.27
N ILE A 117 -28.65 -7.70 2.28
CA ILE A 117 -29.20 -6.44 1.76
C ILE A 117 -30.54 -6.69 1.07
N LEU A 118 -30.66 -7.82 0.39
CA LEU A 118 -31.83 -8.16 -0.43
C LEU A 118 -32.87 -9.01 0.30
N ASP A 119 -32.56 -9.57 1.47
CA ASP A 119 -33.51 -10.34 2.31
C ASP A 119 -34.85 -9.62 2.57
N SER A 120 -34.83 -8.29 2.70
CA SER A 120 -36.02 -7.47 2.97
C SER A 120 -36.76 -6.99 1.71
N VAL A 121 -36.29 -7.39 0.53
CA VAL A 121 -36.81 -6.94 -0.76
C VAL A 121 -37.60 -8.09 -1.37
N ALA A 122 -38.83 -7.84 -1.84
CA ALA A 122 -39.69 -8.92 -2.34
C ALA A 122 -38.97 -9.73 -3.43
N SER A 123 -38.96 -11.05 -3.30
CA SER A 123 -38.16 -11.99 -4.12
C SER A 123 -38.47 -11.93 -5.62
N THR A 124 -39.58 -11.30 -6.01
CA THR A 124 -40.01 -11.06 -7.40
C THR A 124 -39.41 -9.80 -8.02
N LEU A 125 -38.82 -8.90 -7.23
CA LEU A 125 -38.39 -7.57 -7.67
C LEU A 125 -36.95 -7.52 -8.22
N PHE A 126 -36.11 -8.51 -7.91
CA PHE A 126 -34.69 -8.55 -8.30
C PHE A 126 -34.33 -9.91 -8.88
N VAL A 127 -33.21 -9.98 -9.63
CA VAL A 127 -32.57 -11.28 -9.86
C VAL A 127 -32.35 -11.95 -8.50
N ASN A 128 -32.49 -13.28 -8.43
CA ASN A 128 -32.12 -14.09 -7.26
C ASN A 128 -30.89 -13.49 -6.57
N ALA A 129 -31.02 -13.05 -5.30
CA ALA A 129 -29.96 -12.36 -4.55
C ALA A 129 -28.62 -13.10 -4.60
N ARG A 130 -28.67 -14.43 -4.76
CA ARG A 130 -27.51 -15.30 -4.98
C ARG A 130 -26.72 -14.94 -6.24
N LEU A 131 -27.37 -14.60 -7.35
CA LEU A 131 -26.70 -14.22 -8.59
C LEU A 131 -26.05 -12.84 -8.47
N ILE A 132 -26.73 -11.87 -7.83
CA ILE A 132 -26.14 -10.53 -7.57
C ILE A 132 -24.89 -10.68 -6.71
N GLY A 133 -24.98 -11.46 -5.63
CA GLY A 133 -23.83 -11.80 -4.80
C GLY A 133 -22.71 -12.51 -5.57
N LEU A 134 -23.06 -13.44 -6.46
CA LEU A 134 -22.08 -14.16 -7.28
C LEU A 134 -21.37 -13.22 -8.25
N PHE A 135 -22.09 -12.33 -8.95
CA PHE A 135 -21.48 -11.35 -9.85
C PHE A 135 -20.55 -10.39 -9.11
N ALA A 136 -20.95 -9.90 -7.93
CA ALA A 136 -20.09 -9.05 -7.12
C ALA A 136 -18.82 -9.79 -6.64
N ALA A 137 -18.95 -11.05 -6.21
CA ALA A 137 -17.82 -11.88 -5.80
C ALA A 137 -16.88 -12.23 -6.97
N LEU A 138 -17.43 -12.50 -8.16
CA LEU A 138 -16.65 -12.68 -9.39
C LEU A 138 -15.91 -11.39 -9.79
N GLY A 139 -16.56 -10.24 -9.63
CA GLY A 139 -15.92 -8.94 -9.82
C GLY A 139 -14.70 -8.77 -8.91
N TRP A 140 -14.79 -9.19 -7.65
CA TRP A 140 -13.64 -9.20 -6.72
C TRP A 140 -12.55 -10.19 -7.14
N ALA A 141 -12.94 -11.39 -7.56
CA ALA A 141 -12.02 -12.42 -8.03
C ALA A 141 -11.10 -11.89 -9.14
N PHE A 142 -11.66 -11.13 -10.10
CA PHE A 142 -10.94 -10.56 -11.24
C PHE A 142 -10.59 -9.07 -11.07
N PHE A 143 -10.75 -8.47 -9.89
CA PHE A 143 -10.33 -7.09 -9.67
C PHE A 143 -8.80 -7.01 -9.63
N VAL A 144 -8.19 -6.32 -10.58
CA VAL A 144 -6.72 -6.36 -10.80
C VAL A 144 -5.93 -5.94 -9.55
N PRO A 145 -6.24 -4.83 -8.87
CA PRO A 145 -5.53 -4.46 -7.64
C PRO A 145 -5.69 -5.48 -6.50
N ALA A 146 -6.85 -6.12 -6.34
CA ALA A 146 -7.02 -7.17 -5.33
C ALA A 146 -6.12 -8.37 -5.61
N GLN A 147 -5.99 -8.77 -6.88
CA GLN A 147 -5.05 -9.82 -7.29
C GLN A 147 -3.61 -9.45 -6.93
N ALA A 148 -3.17 -8.24 -7.27
CA ALA A 148 -1.80 -7.78 -7.02
C ALA A 148 -1.49 -7.70 -5.52
N TYR A 149 -2.33 -7.00 -4.75
CA TYR A 149 -2.08 -6.79 -3.32
C TYR A 149 -2.22 -8.04 -2.46
N SER A 150 -2.91 -9.08 -2.97
CA SER A 150 -2.96 -10.39 -2.31
C SER A 150 -1.66 -11.19 -2.39
N ALA A 151 -0.86 -10.93 -3.41
CA ALA A 151 0.35 -11.69 -3.70
C ALA A 151 1.59 -11.14 -2.99
N VAL A 152 1.56 -9.85 -2.63
CA VAL A 152 2.67 -9.14 -1.96
C VAL A 152 2.53 -9.16 -0.45
N LEU A 153 3.66 -9.09 0.26
CA LEU A 153 3.68 -9.04 1.73
C LEU A 153 3.24 -7.65 2.23
N MET A 154 1.93 -7.47 2.40
CA MET A 154 1.32 -6.24 2.87
C MET A 154 0.13 -6.51 3.80
N PRO A 155 -0.16 -5.61 4.76
CA PRO A 155 -1.34 -5.75 5.61
C PRO A 155 -2.67 -5.46 4.91
N THR A 156 -2.66 -5.04 3.65
CA THR A 156 -3.84 -4.57 2.90
C THR A 156 -4.96 -5.61 2.86
N THR A 157 -4.66 -6.87 2.52
CA THR A 157 -5.66 -7.95 2.44
C THR A 157 -6.33 -8.21 3.79
N TRP A 158 -5.55 -8.21 4.88
CA TRP A 158 -6.08 -8.35 6.23
C TRP A 158 -7.01 -7.19 6.60
N PHE A 159 -6.60 -5.96 6.28
CA PHE A 159 -7.41 -4.77 6.50
C PHE A 159 -8.75 -4.83 5.77
N VAL A 160 -8.76 -5.13 4.47
CA VAL A 160 -10.01 -5.24 3.68
C VAL A 160 -10.94 -6.29 4.29
N PHE A 161 -10.41 -7.45 4.67
CA PHE A 161 -11.21 -8.50 5.30
C PHE A 161 -11.84 -8.06 6.62
N VAL A 162 -11.05 -7.52 7.56
CA VAL A 162 -11.57 -7.08 8.87
C VAL A 162 -12.61 -5.98 8.70
N PHE A 163 -12.35 -5.00 7.83
CA PHE A 163 -13.29 -3.92 7.55
C PHE A 163 -14.65 -4.45 7.06
N TRP A 164 -14.64 -5.35 6.07
CA TRP A 164 -15.88 -5.91 5.52
C TRP A 164 -16.50 -7.00 6.39
N PHE A 165 -15.74 -7.65 7.28
CA PHE A 165 -16.26 -8.54 8.30
C PHE A 165 -17.13 -7.76 9.29
N VAL A 166 -16.65 -6.61 9.76
CA VAL A 166 -17.44 -5.71 10.63
C VAL A 166 -18.70 -5.24 9.92
N VAL A 167 -18.60 -4.80 8.66
CA VAL A 167 -19.77 -4.39 7.87
C VAL A 167 -20.75 -5.55 7.70
N TRP A 168 -20.29 -6.75 7.38
CA TRP A 168 -21.13 -7.94 7.27
C TRP A 168 -21.84 -8.27 8.59
N ARG A 169 -21.14 -8.21 9.73
CA ARG A 169 -21.75 -8.42 11.06
C ARG A 169 -22.87 -7.43 11.30
N ILE A 170 -22.65 -6.15 11.03
CA ILE A 170 -23.65 -5.10 11.17
C ILE A 170 -24.83 -5.37 10.23
N VAL A 171 -24.60 -5.60 8.94
CA VAL A 171 -25.66 -5.79 7.93
C VAL A 171 -26.49 -7.05 8.20
N ARG A 172 -25.86 -8.12 8.70
CA ARG A 172 -26.52 -9.39 9.03
C ARG A 172 -27.52 -9.26 10.18
N GLN A 173 -27.28 -8.36 11.13
CA GLN A 173 -28.10 -8.20 12.32
C GLN A 173 -29.26 -7.23 12.12
N THR A 174 -30.42 -7.60 12.67
CA THR A 174 -31.61 -6.76 12.74
C THR A 174 -31.57 -5.82 13.95
N GLY A 175 -31.08 -6.29 15.10
CA GLY A 175 -30.93 -5.51 16.32
C GLY A 175 -29.53 -4.94 16.51
N ALA A 176 -29.34 -4.23 17.63
CA ALA A 176 -28.04 -3.74 18.05
C ALA A 176 -27.10 -4.89 18.50
N PRO A 177 -25.78 -4.76 18.26
CA PRO A 177 -24.81 -5.77 18.69
C PRO A 177 -24.78 -5.90 20.23
N GLY A 178 -24.50 -7.12 20.70
CA GLY A 178 -24.35 -7.40 22.13
C GLY A 178 -23.06 -6.79 22.71
N VAL A 179 -22.96 -6.67 24.03
CA VAL A 179 -21.78 -6.08 24.72
C VAL A 179 -20.49 -6.84 24.38
N ALA A 180 -20.51 -8.17 24.49
CA ALA A 180 -19.35 -9.00 24.16
C ALA A 180 -18.96 -8.88 22.68
N GLU A 181 -19.95 -8.77 21.79
CA GLU A 181 -19.70 -8.58 20.36
C GLU A 181 -19.09 -7.21 20.07
N CYS A 182 -19.59 -6.13 20.68
CA CYS A 182 -19.00 -4.80 20.60
C CYS A 182 -17.52 -4.83 21.01
N PHE A 183 -17.21 -5.48 22.14
CA PHE A 183 -15.84 -5.62 22.62
C PHE A 183 -14.96 -6.40 21.63
N LEU A 184 -15.42 -7.57 21.15
CA LEU A 184 -14.64 -8.41 20.23
C LEU A 184 -14.40 -7.74 18.88
N LEU A 185 -15.40 -7.05 18.32
CA LEU A 185 -15.24 -6.29 17.08
C LEU A 185 -14.26 -5.13 17.27
N ALA A 186 -14.40 -4.39 18.38
CA ALA A 186 -13.51 -3.29 18.71
C ALA A 186 -12.07 -3.75 18.96
N LEU A 187 -11.88 -4.89 19.63
CA LEU A 187 -10.58 -5.53 19.83
C LEU A 187 -9.94 -5.92 18.50
N LEU A 188 -10.69 -6.55 17.60
CA LEU A 188 -10.21 -6.91 16.26
C LEU A 188 -9.83 -5.67 15.43
N ILE A 189 -10.62 -4.61 15.51
CA ILE A 189 -10.31 -3.32 14.88
C ILE A 189 -9.03 -2.72 15.47
N GLY A 190 -8.89 -2.70 16.80
CA GLY A 190 -7.71 -2.18 17.49
C GLY A 190 -6.44 -2.94 17.13
N LEU A 191 -6.48 -4.28 17.12
CA LEU A 191 -5.38 -5.13 16.67
C LEU A 191 -5.02 -4.84 15.21
N THR A 192 -6.02 -4.70 14.35
CA THR A 192 -5.79 -4.37 12.93
C THR A 192 -5.22 -2.95 12.75
N ALA A 193 -5.58 -2.01 13.63
CA ALA A 193 -5.06 -0.64 13.61
C ALA A 193 -3.56 -0.58 13.90
N THR A 194 -3.00 -1.60 14.59
CA THR A 194 -1.54 -1.73 14.76
C THR A 194 -0.81 -2.08 13.46
N ALA A 195 -1.52 -2.52 12.42
CA ALA A 195 -0.97 -2.77 11.08
C ALA A 195 -1.43 -1.71 10.07
N VAL A 196 -2.69 -1.26 10.14
CA VAL A 196 -3.26 -0.21 9.26
C VAL A 196 -4.24 0.66 10.04
N ALA A 197 -3.82 1.86 10.43
CA ALA A 197 -4.61 2.74 11.30
C ALA A 197 -5.95 3.19 10.69
N THR A 198 -6.08 3.26 9.36
CA THR A 198 -7.32 3.69 8.69
C THR A 198 -8.50 2.74 8.91
N VAL A 199 -8.28 1.51 9.42
CA VAL A 199 -9.37 0.60 9.84
C VAL A 199 -10.24 1.20 10.94
N LEU A 200 -9.72 2.13 11.74
CA LEU A 200 -10.49 2.84 12.77
C LEU A 200 -11.68 3.61 12.18
N ALA A 201 -11.68 3.92 10.88
CA ALA A 201 -12.80 4.55 10.20
C ALA A 201 -14.08 3.70 10.18
N VAL A 202 -14.02 2.39 10.49
CA VAL A 202 -15.21 1.54 10.62
C VAL A 202 -15.91 1.67 11.98
N VAL A 203 -15.22 2.20 13.01
CA VAL A 203 -15.76 2.32 14.38
C VAL A 203 -17.08 3.13 14.44
N PRO A 204 -17.24 4.26 13.70
CA PRO A 204 -18.52 4.96 13.62
C PRO A 204 -19.70 4.08 13.17
N LEU A 205 -19.49 3.04 12.36
CA LEU A 205 -20.55 2.09 11.99
C LEU A 205 -21.01 1.24 13.17
N ILE A 206 -20.10 0.86 14.07
CA ILE A 206 -20.46 0.13 15.29
C ILE A 206 -21.33 1.02 16.17
N PHE A 207 -20.95 2.29 16.36
CA PHE A 207 -21.77 3.24 17.10
C PHE A 207 -23.15 3.45 16.47
N ALA A 208 -23.22 3.64 15.16
CA ALA A 208 -24.49 3.73 14.43
C ALA A 208 -25.33 2.45 14.59
N ALA A 209 -24.70 1.27 14.60
CA ALA A 209 -25.38 -0.01 14.78
C ALA A 209 -25.99 -0.18 16.18
N LEU A 210 -25.49 0.55 17.20
CA LEU A 210 -26.10 0.54 18.54
C LEU A 210 -27.53 1.06 18.52
N PHE A 211 -27.89 1.91 17.56
CA PHE A 211 -29.21 2.55 17.45
C PHE A 211 -30.20 1.76 16.57
N LYS A 212 -29.86 0.54 16.11
CA LYS A 212 -30.68 -0.21 15.15
C LYS A 212 -32.07 -0.62 15.63
N ALA A 213 -32.33 -0.80 16.94
CA ALA A 213 -33.68 -0.88 17.54
C ALA A 213 -33.65 -1.43 18.99
N ASP A 214 -34.74 -1.07 19.71
CA ASP A 214 -35.22 -1.39 21.07
C ASP A 214 -34.93 -0.31 22.15
N PRO A 215 -35.94 0.34 22.76
CA PRO A 215 -35.76 1.23 23.92
C PRO A 215 -34.99 0.59 25.08
N ALA A 216 -35.01 -0.74 25.22
CA ALA A 216 -34.19 -1.47 26.19
C ALA A 216 -32.67 -1.32 25.95
N VAL A 217 -32.24 -0.87 24.77
CA VAL A 217 -30.83 -0.56 24.44
C VAL A 217 -30.26 0.53 25.34
N TRP A 218 -31.05 1.52 25.76
CA TRP A 218 -30.57 2.61 26.63
C TRP A 218 -30.03 2.08 27.96
N ARG A 219 -30.59 0.96 28.45
CA ARG A 219 -30.17 0.33 29.71
C ARG A 219 -28.70 -0.13 29.70
N ASN A 220 -28.16 -0.47 28.52
CA ASN A 220 -26.78 -0.95 28.37
C ASN A 220 -25.96 -0.10 27.37
N LEU A 221 -26.46 1.05 26.92
CA LEU A 221 -25.78 1.86 25.91
C LEU A 221 -24.41 2.32 26.40
N ILE A 222 -24.34 2.82 27.63
CA ILE A 222 -23.08 3.26 28.26
C ILE A 222 -22.09 2.09 28.30
N ALA A 223 -22.53 0.92 28.76
CA ALA A 223 -21.69 -0.28 28.79
C ALA A 223 -21.16 -0.65 27.39
N ARG A 224 -22.01 -0.61 26.36
CA ARG A 224 -21.63 -0.87 24.97
C ARG A 224 -20.60 0.14 24.45
N VAL A 225 -20.80 1.43 24.71
CA VAL A 225 -19.86 2.49 24.32
C VAL A 225 -18.52 2.30 25.02
N VAL A 226 -18.53 2.05 26.33
CA VAL A 226 -17.32 1.79 27.12
C VAL A 226 -16.55 0.59 26.57
N VAL A 227 -17.22 -0.53 26.28
CA VAL A 227 -16.50 -1.72 25.76
C VAL A 227 -16.01 -1.55 24.33
N VAL A 228 -16.62 -0.68 23.51
CA VAL A 228 -16.04 -0.32 22.21
C VAL A 228 -14.72 0.42 22.40
N PHE A 229 -14.68 1.45 23.27
CA PHE A 229 -13.42 2.14 23.57
C PHE A 229 -12.40 1.21 24.22
N ALA A 230 -12.80 0.38 25.18
CA ALA A 230 -11.93 -0.57 25.84
C ALA A 230 -11.36 -1.62 24.87
N GLY A 231 -12.19 -2.13 23.95
CA GLY A 231 -11.74 -3.06 22.92
C GLY A 231 -10.72 -2.44 21.99
N VAL A 232 -10.97 -1.23 21.45
CA VAL A 232 -10.00 -0.53 20.60
C VAL A 232 -8.71 -0.25 21.36
N ALA A 233 -8.80 0.28 22.58
CA ALA A 233 -7.65 0.61 23.42
C ALA A 233 -6.80 -0.64 23.78
N LEU A 234 -7.46 -1.76 24.10
CA LEU A 234 -6.78 -3.03 24.35
C LEU A 234 -6.12 -3.57 23.08
N GLY A 235 -6.81 -3.50 21.94
CA GLY A 235 -6.25 -3.96 20.66
C GLY A 235 -5.05 -3.16 20.20
N THR A 236 -5.01 -1.85 20.46
CA THR A 236 -3.87 -0.99 20.15
C THR A 236 -2.79 -0.97 21.23
N SER A 237 -3.04 -1.62 22.38
CA SER A 237 -2.14 -1.62 23.53
C SER A 237 -0.72 -2.11 23.28
N PRO A 238 -0.44 -3.09 22.39
CA PRO A 238 0.94 -3.47 22.12
C PRO A 238 1.80 -2.29 21.63
N CYS A 239 1.23 -1.35 20.88
CA CYS A 239 1.96 -0.18 20.38
C CYS A 239 2.23 0.85 21.49
N TRP A 240 1.18 1.34 22.15
CA TRP A 240 1.35 2.43 23.11
C TRP A 240 1.98 1.98 24.43
N ILE A 241 1.78 0.71 24.85
CA ILE A 241 2.52 0.16 26.00
C ILE A 241 4.01 0.14 25.68
N HIS A 242 4.38 -0.37 24.51
CA HIS A 242 5.77 -0.38 24.08
C HIS A 242 6.36 1.04 24.03
N ASN A 243 5.71 1.95 23.29
CA ASN A 243 6.25 3.29 23.08
C ASN A 243 6.37 4.06 24.40
N TYR A 244 5.35 4.00 25.26
CA TYR A 244 5.34 4.75 26.50
C TYR A 244 6.26 4.16 27.57
N PHE A 245 6.18 2.85 27.81
CA PHE A 245 6.88 2.22 28.92
C PHE A 245 8.29 1.75 28.57
N ILE A 246 8.52 1.28 27.33
CA ILE A 246 9.80 0.76 26.87
C ILE A 246 10.61 1.87 26.20
N ALA A 247 10.04 2.55 25.20
CA ALA A 247 10.76 3.59 24.45
C ALA A 247 10.78 4.98 25.14
N LYS A 248 9.96 5.19 26.18
CA LYS A 248 9.85 6.48 26.90
C LYS A 248 9.51 7.65 25.96
N ASP A 249 8.58 7.39 25.04
CA ASP A 249 8.15 8.30 23.98
C ASP A 249 6.61 8.25 23.83
N HIS A 250 5.92 9.38 23.66
CA HIS A 250 4.45 9.42 23.77
C HIS A 250 3.72 9.12 22.44
N VAL A 251 4.38 8.40 21.55
CA VAL A 251 3.81 7.94 20.27
C VAL A 251 2.72 6.89 20.53
N LEU A 252 1.47 7.16 20.13
CA LEU A 252 0.36 6.23 20.35
C LEU A 252 0.46 4.95 19.50
N LEU A 253 0.57 5.08 18.18
CA LEU A 253 0.65 3.93 17.27
C LEU A 253 1.97 3.89 16.52
N SER A 254 2.29 4.98 15.82
CA SER A 254 3.47 5.07 14.95
C SER A 254 3.91 6.52 14.79
N ALA A 255 5.20 6.81 14.85
CA ALA A 255 5.72 8.16 14.63
C ALA A 255 5.63 8.61 13.16
N HIS A 256 5.42 7.68 12.23
CA HIS A 256 5.26 7.93 10.80
C HIS A 256 3.96 8.66 10.43
N SER A 257 3.02 8.86 11.36
CA SER A 257 1.77 9.56 11.08
C SER A 257 1.99 11.03 10.72
N GLY A 258 2.95 11.72 11.35
CA GLY A 258 3.20 13.14 11.12
C GLY A 258 3.66 13.44 9.70
N ILE A 259 4.66 12.69 9.20
CA ILE A 259 5.13 12.85 7.82
C ILE A 259 4.05 12.47 6.80
N ASN A 260 3.25 11.43 7.04
CA ASN A 260 2.13 11.08 6.16
C ASN A 260 1.05 12.17 6.14
N PHE A 261 0.80 12.82 7.27
CA PHE A 261 -0.12 13.94 7.35
C PHE A 261 0.39 15.13 6.52
N TRP A 262 1.69 15.42 6.55
CA TRP A 262 2.32 16.43 5.69
C TRP A 262 2.32 16.06 4.21
N ILE A 263 2.70 14.83 3.84
CA ILE A 263 2.64 14.32 2.46
C ILE A 263 1.23 14.48 1.88
N GLY A 264 0.20 14.26 2.70
CA GLY A 264 -1.18 14.46 2.31
C GLY A 264 -1.64 15.92 2.30
N ASN A 265 -1.03 16.81 3.07
CA ASN A 265 -1.49 18.17 3.32
C ASN A 265 -0.33 19.17 3.31
N ASN A 266 0.14 19.48 2.11
CA ASN A 266 1.19 20.47 1.86
C ASN A 266 0.81 21.35 0.64
N PRO A 267 1.51 22.49 0.44
CA PRO A 267 1.22 23.44 -0.65
C PRO A 267 1.28 22.84 -2.06
N GLU A 268 2.12 21.83 -2.26
CA GLU A 268 2.30 21.16 -3.56
C GLU A 268 1.35 19.95 -3.74
N GLY A 269 0.44 19.74 -2.79
CA GLY A 269 -0.47 18.61 -2.77
C GLY A 269 -1.39 18.55 -3.99
N THR A 270 -1.41 17.40 -4.66
CA THR A 270 -2.34 17.10 -5.77
C THR A 270 -3.44 16.11 -5.40
N GLY A 271 -3.38 15.60 -4.16
CA GLY A 271 -4.24 14.55 -3.62
C GLY A 271 -3.67 13.14 -3.78
N TYR A 272 -2.58 12.98 -4.54
CA TYR A 272 -1.69 11.81 -4.53
C TYR A 272 -0.50 12.09 -3.60
N PRO A 273 0.26 11.07 -3.15
CA PRO A 273 1.45 11.29 -2.35
C PRO A 273 2.43 12.26 -3.01
N ARG A 274 2.88 13.26 -2.25
CA ARG A 274 3.95 14.18 -2.62
C ARG A 274 4.97 14.24 -1.51
N PHE A 275 6.13 13.64 -1.75
CA PHE A 275 7.23 13.62 -0.78
C PHE A 275 7.87 15.02 -0.71
N PRO A 276 8.25 15.49 0.49
CA PRO A 276 8.96 16.74 0.64
C PRO A 276 10.30 16.72 -0.09
N PRO A 277 10.81 17.89 -0.53
CA PRO A 277 12.16 17.98 -1.08
C PRO A 277 13.20 17.34 -0.16
N GLY A 278 14.12 16.56 -0.73
CA GLY A 278 15.16 15.85 0.01
C GLY A 278 14.70 14.65 0.83
N ILE A 279 13.44 14.21 0.71
CA ILE A 279 12.96 12.95 1.30
C ILE A 279 12.81 11.91 0.21
N ARG A 280 13.59 10.83 0.31
CA ARG A 280 13.53 9.71 -0.64
C ARG A 280 12.29 8.85 -0.39
N ALA A 281 11.80 8.24 -1.46
CA ALA A 281 10.72 7.27 -1.40
C ALA A 281 11.19 5.95 -0.74
N GLY A 282 10.25 5.20 -0.16
CA GLY A 282 10.52 3.94 0.56
C GLY A 282 10.66 4.13 2.07
N GLN A 283 10.15 3.17 2.84
CA GLN A 283 9.90 3.36 4.27
C GLN A 283 11.17 3.63 5.10
N ALA A 284 12.26 2.90 4.85
CA ALA A 284 13.52 3.07 5.58
C ALA A 284 14.27 4.36 5.20
N ALA A 285 14.32 4.71 3.92
CA ALA A 285 14.96 5.95 3.46
C ALA A 285 14.18 7.17 3.97
N MET A 286 12.85 7.14 3.85
CA MET A 286 11.98 8.19 4.36
C MET A 286 12.12 8.37 5.88
N LEU A 287 12.25 7.28 6.64
CA LEU A 287 12.53 7.35 8.08
C LEU A 287 13.77 8.19 8.35
N GLN A 288 14.89 7.79 7.73
CA GLN A 288 16.16 8.45 7.95
C GLN A 288 16.10 9.93 7.53
N ASP A 289 15.59 10.21 6.34
CA ASP A 289 15.55 11.57 5.80
C ASP A 289 14.60 12.47 6.61
N SER A 290 13.48 11.91 7.07
CA SER A 290 12.52 12.60 7.94
C SER A 290 13.16 13.00 9.28
N ILE A 291 13.93 12.10 9.91
CA ILE A 291 14.66 12.40 11.15
C ILE A 291 15.71 13.46 10.89
N THR A 292 16.59 13.26 9.90
CA THR A 292 17.70 14.16 9.59
C THR A 292 17.20 15.59 9.35
N GLN A 293 16.13 15.77 8.58
CA GLN A 293 15.58 17.10 8.31
C GLN A 293 14.96 17.75 9.56
N ALA A 294 14.28 16.99 10.41
CA ALA A 294 13.69 17.52 11.64
C ALA A 294 14.78 17.90 12.66
N GLU A 295 15.80 17.06 12.83
CA GLU A 295 16.94 17.33 13.72
C GLU A 295 17.78 18.51 13.24
N ALA A 296 18.03 18.62 11.92
CA ALA A 296 18.72 19.77 11.33
C ALA A 296 17.97 21.09 11.59
N ALA A 297 16.63 21.07 11.47
CA ALA A 297 15.81 22.24 11.78
C ALA A 297 15.80 22.59 13.28
N ALA A 298 15.90 21.60 14.16
CA ALA A 298 15.92 21.79 15.61
C ALA A 298 17.31 22.10 16.18
N GLY A 299 18.38 21.82 15.44
CA GLY A 299 19.77 21.96 15.90
C GLY A 299 20.17 20.97 17.01
N ARG A 300 19.41 19.89 17.19
CA ARG A 300 19.65 18.83 18.19
C ARG A 300 19.03 17.51 17.77
N SER A 301 19.40 16.43 18.43
CA SER A 301 18.71 15.15 18.27
C SER A 301 17.29 15.20 18.84
N LEU A 302 16.37 14.51 18.16
CA LEU A 302 14.95 14.51 18.43
C LEU A 302 14.43 13.10 18.73
N LYS A 303 13.48 12.99 19.65
CA LYS A 303 12.67 11.77 19.80
C LYS A 303 11.75 11.58 18.60
N HIS A 304 11.28 10.36 18.39
CA HIS A 304 10.37 10.06 17.27
C HIS A 304 9.03 10.83 17.40
N GLU A 305 8.51 11.06 18.60
CA GLU A 305 7.37 11.97 18.81
C GLU A 305 7.66 13.39 18.31
N GLU A 306 8.84 13.94 18.61
CA GLU A 306 9.22 15.30 18.21
C GLU A 306 9.37 15.42 16.68
N VAL A 307 9.95 14.39 16.05
CA VAL A 307 10.02 14.29 14.57
C VAL A 307 8.61 14.23 13.98
N SER A 308 7.71 13.43 14.56
CA SER A 308 6.32 13.36 14.12
C SER A 308 5.58 14.68 14.31
N GLY A 309 5.84 15.37 15.43
CA GLY A 309 5.32 16.68 15.78
C GLY A 309 5.73 17.74 14.77
N TYR A 310 7.01 17.81 14.44
CA TYR A 310 7.56 18.73 13.42
C TYR A 310 6.80 18.68 12.10
N TRP A 311 6.58 17.48 11.55
CA TRP A 311 5.84 17.33 10.29
C TRP A 311 4.34 17.63 10.44
N SER A 312 3.74 17.22 11.55
CA SER A 312 2.33 17.51 11.85
C SER A 312 2.09 19.02 11.99
N ASP A 313 3.02 19.74 12.62
CA ASP A 313 2.97 21.19 12.82
C ASP A 313 3.13 21.95 11.51
N LYS A 314 4.01 21.50 10.61
CA LYS A 314 4.06 22.03 9.24
C LYS A 314 2.71 21.91 8.55
N ALA A 315 2.08 20.74 8.60
CA ALA A 315 0.78 20.50 7.97
C ALA A 315 -0.32 21.37 8.57
N ARG A 316 -0.39 21.44 9.90
CA ARG A 316 -1.35 22.30 10.60
C ARG A 316 -1.14 23.77 10.29
N THR A 317 0.10 24.22 10.23
CA THR A 317 0.44 25.60 9.87
C THR A 317 0.01 25.92 8.45
N TYR A 318 0.25 25.03 7.49
CA TYR A 318 -0.25 25.18 6.12
C TYR A 318 -1.78 25.27 6.07
N ILE A 319 -2.49 24.34 6.73
CA ILE A 319 -3.95 24.34 6.76
C ILE A 319 -4.51 25.62 7.38
N ALA A 320 -3.92 26.09 8.48
CA ALA A 320 -4.34 27.30 9.18
C ALA A 320 -4.07 28.58 8.37
N SER A 321 -2.95 28.63 7.64
CA SER A 321 -2.56 29.78 6.82
C SER A 321 -3.24 29.82 5.46
N HIS A 322 -3.61 28.68 4.88
CA HIS A 322 -4.17 28.55 3.53
C HIS A 322 -5.44 27.66 3.50
N PRO A 323 -6.50 27.99 4.26
CA PRO A 323 -7.68 27.13 4.38
C PRO A 323 -8.41 26.93 3.04
N GLY A 324 -8.41 27.94 2.16
CA GLY A 324 -9.01 27.85 0.82
C GLY A 324 -8.31 26.82 -0.07
N ASP A 325 -6.97 26.85 -0.10
CA ASP A 325 -6.16 25.89 -0.87
C ASP A 325 -6.28 24.48 -0.30
N TRP A 326 -6.34 24.35 1.02
CA TRP A 326 -6.60 23.06 1.67
C TRP A 326 -7.98 22.50 1.33
N LEU A 327 -9.05 23.31 1.35
CA LEU A 327 -10.38 22.88 0.91
C LEU A 327 -10.40 22.46 -0.56
N ALA A 328 -9.69 23.20 -1.43
CA ALA A 328 -9.51 22.82 -2.83
C ALA A 328 -8.76 21.49 -2.96
N LEU A 329 -7.73 21.25 -2.14
CA LEU A 329 -7.01 19.99 -2.05
C LEU A 329 -7.92 18.84 -1.60
N LEU A 330 -8.77 19.05 -0.59
CA LEU A 330 -9.76 18.03 -0.18
C LEU A 330 -10.74 17.70 -1.31
N ALA A 331 -11.22 18.71 -2.05
CA ALA A 331 -12.07 18.50 -3.23
C ALA A 331 -11.33 17.71 -4.33
N ARG A 332 -10.04 17.98 -4.54
CA ARG A 332 -9.20 17.18 -5.45
C ARG A 332 -9.06 15.74 -4.97
N LYS A 333 -8.83 15.50 -3.68
CA LYS A 333 -8.77 14.13 -3.10
C LYS A 333 -10.08 13.37 -3.30
N LEU A 334 -11.23 14.02 -3.05
CA LEU A 334 -12.55 13.44 -3.29
C LEU A 334 -12.73 13.06 -4.76
N ARG A 335 -12.34 13.93 -5.70
CA ARG A 335 -12.36 13.60 -7.13
C ARG A 335 -11.40 12.47 -7.48
N ASN A 336 -10.16 12.51 -6.98
CA ASN A 336 -9.13 11.53 -7.26
C ASN A 336 -9.53 10.14 -6.75
N PHE A 337 -10.27 10.06 -5.63
CA PHE A 337 -10.83 8.81 -5.14
C PHE A 337 -11.63 8.08 -6.23
N TRP A 338 -12.47 8.82 -6.97
CA TRP A 338 -13.31 8.29 -8.05
C TRP A 338 -12.59 8.16 -9.40
N SER A 339 -11.34 8.61 -9.54
CA SER A 339 -10.65 8.61 -10.84
C SER A 339 -10.31 7.20 -11.31
N ALA A 340 -10.48 6.94 -12.60
CA ALA A 340 -9.97 5.73 -13.27
C ALA A 340 -8.44 5.66 -13.30
N PHE A 341 -7.75 6.77 -13.04
CA PHE A 341 -6.29 6.81 -12.96
C PHE A 341 -5.80 5.89 -11.84
N GLN A 342 -4.88 4.99 -12.17
CA GLN A 342 -4.30 4.02 -11.24
C GLN A 342 -2.97 4.59 -10.72
N TYR A 343 -2.98 5.10 -9.49
CA TYR A 343 -1.75 5.46 -8.78
C TYR A 343 -1.32 4.29 -7.90
N ASP A 344 -0.34 3.53 -8.37
CA ASP A 344 0.20 2.38 -7.66
C ASP A 344 1.44 2.78 -6.86
N ASP A 345 1.23 3.04 -5.57
CA ASP A 345 2.25 3.49 -4.63
C ASP A 345 3.37 2.46 -4.38
N LEU A 346 3.10 1.17 -4.64
CA LEU A 346 4.10 0.11 -4.58
C LEU A 346 4.72 -0.22 -5.95
N SER A 347 4.17 0.35 -7.03
CA SER A 347 4.59 0.11 -8.42
C SER A 347 4.77 -1.37 -8.75
N ILE A 348 3.85 -2.20 -8.26
CA ILE A 348 3.89 -3.66 -8.34
C ILE A 348 2.79 -4.22 -9.25
N ILE A 349 1.67 -3.51 -9.42
CA ILE A 349 0.55 -3.93 -10.26
C ILE A 349 0.99 -4.05 -11.71
N THR A 350 1.67 -3.03 -12.23
CA THR A 350 2.19 -3.02 -13.61
C THR A 350 3.20 -4.15 -13.81
N SER A 351 4.14 -4.30 -12.89
CA SER A 351 5.16 -5.35 -12.89
C SER A 351 4.58 -6.76 -12.92
N LEU A 352 3.61 -7.04 -12.03
CA LEU A 352 2.96 -8.35 -11.96
C LEU A 352 2.16 -8.66 -13.22
N ARG A 353 1.60 -7.64 -13.89
CA ARG A 353 0.89 -7.82 -15.17
C ARG A 353 1.87 -8.10 -16.30
N GLU A 354 2.96 -7.35 -16.38
CA GLU A 354 3.98 -7.52 -17.43
C GLU A 354 4.68 -8.88 -17.34
N GLN A 355 4.85 -9.41 -16.12
CA GLN A 355 5.36 -10.77 -15.87
C GLN A 355 4.28 -11.86 -15.91
N ASN A 356 3.04 -11.53 -16.28
CA ASN A 356 1.89 -12.45 -16.32
C ASN A 356 1.61 -13.20 -15.00
N VAL A 357 2.01 -12.64 -13.86
CA VAL A 357 1.78 -13.21 -12.53
C VAL A 357 0.29 -13.17 -12.18
N ILE A 358 -0.36 -12.02 -12.40
CA ILE A 358 -1.79 -11.83 -12.17
C ILE A 358 -2.59 -12.06 -13.45
N PHE A 359 -3.88 -12.39 -13.31
CA PHE A 359 -4.76 -12.65 -14.44
C PHE A 359 -5.37 -11.35 -14.99
N PRO A 360 -5.72 -11.32 -16.29
CA PRO A 360 -6.53 -10.25 -16.85
C PRO A 360 -7.80 -10.03 -16.02
N GLY A 361 -8.24 -8.79 -15.92
CA GLY A 361 -9.29 -8.44 -14.99
C GLY A 361 -9.85 -7.05 -15.21
N ILE A 362 -10.67 -6.61 -14.26
CA ILE A 362 -11.37 -5.33 -14.32
C ILE A 362 -10.61 -4.27 -13.52
N SER A 363 -10.68 -3.02 -14.02
CA SER A 363 -10.05 -1.84 -13.40
C SER A 363 -11.01 -1.12 -12.47
N PHE A 364 -10.46 -0.27 -11.60
CA PHE A 364 -11.25 0.57 -10.69
C PHE A 364 -12.25 1.46 -11.45
N GLY A 365 -11.82 2.06 -12.57
CA GLY A 365 -12.69 2.93 -13.36
C GLY A 365 -13.97 2.23 -13.83
N LEU A 366 -13.87 0.97 -14.27
CA LEU A 366 -15.04 0.18 -14.66
C LEU A 366 -15.94 -0.10 -13.45
N VAL A 367 -15.35 -0.55 -12.33
CA VAL A 367 -16.11 -0.83 -11.10
C VAL A 367 -16.85 0.42 -10.62
N ALA A 368 -16.17 1.57 -10.55
CA ALA A 368 -16.73 2.84 -10.10
C ALA A 368 -17.86 3.34 -11.02
N ALA A 369 -17.66 3.30 -12.35
CA ALA A 369 -18.65 3.75 -13.32
C ALA A 369 -19.98 2.98 -13.21
N PHE A 370 -19.92 1.66 -13.00
CA PHE A 370 -21.12 0.83 -12.81
C PHE A 370 -21.68 0.89 -11.38
N ALA A 371 -20.84 1.15 -10.37
CA ALA A 371 -21.28 1.29 -8.99
C ALA A 371 -22.12 2.55 -8.77
N ILE A 372 -21.75 3.68 -9.37
CA ILE A 372 -22.40 4.98 -9.14
C ILE A 372 -23.91 4.94 -9.44
N PRO A 373 -24.40 4.47 -10.60
CA PRO A 373 -25.84 4.31 -10.85
C PRO A 373 -26.52 3.39 -9.82
N GLY A 374 -25.84 2.31 -9.43
CA GLY A 374 -26.31 1.38 -8.41
C GLY A 374 -26.44 2.00 -7.02
N LEU A 375 -25.53 2.92 -6.64
CA LEU A 375 -25.61 3.68 -5.40
C LEU A 375 -26.87 4.54 -5.37
N PHE A 376 -27.12 5.31 -6.43
CA PHE A 376 -28.27 6.21 -6.53
C PHE A 376 -29.61 5.45 -6.54
N LEU A 377 -29.73 4.41 -7.35
CA LEU A 377 -31.00 3.69 -7.51
C LEU A 377 -31.23 2.63 -6.41
N GLY A 378 -30.16 2.06 -5.86
CA GLY A 378 -30.20 1.05 -4.81
C GLY A 378 -30.59 1.61 -3.45
N TRP A 379 -30.30 2.88 -3.18
CA TRP A 379 -30.58 3.54 -1.89
C TRP A 379 -32.04 3.44 -1.43
N ALA A 380 -32.98 3.58 -2.39
CA ALA A 380 -34.42 3.50 -2.12
C ALA A 380 -34.92 2.05 -2.13
N GLN A 381 -34.41 1.23 -3.05
CA GLN A 381 -34.94 -0.12 -3.30
C GLN A 381 -34.43 -1.17 -2.30
N ALA A 382 -33.25 -0.96 -1.72
CA ALA A 382 -32.65 -1.86 -0.75
C ALA A 382 -32.11 -1.06 0.46
N PRO A 383 -32.96 -0.71 1.45
CA PRO A 383 -32.58 0.16 2.57
C PRO A 383 -31.39 -0.32 3.40
N ARG A 384 -31.14 -1.64 3.47
CA ARG A 384 -29.96 -2.18 4.15
C ARG A 384 -28.64 -1.88 3.42
N SER A 385 -28.68 -1.57 2.12
CA SER A 385 -27.50 -1.14 1.35
C SER A 385 -26.90 0.17 1.87
N ARG A 386 -27.67 0.98 2.62
CA ARG A 386 -27.20 2.22 3.23
C ARG A 386 -26.01 2.01 4.17
N TRP A 387 -25.93 0.85 4.83
CA TRP A 387 -24.76 0.47 5.64
C TRP A 387 -23.50 0.26 4.80
N VAL A 388 -23.65 -0.30 3.59
CA VAL A 388 -22.54 -0.46 2.63
C VAL A 388 -22.11 0.89 2.09
N LEU A 389 -23.05 1.78 1.75
CA LEU A 389 -22.71 3.14 1.34
C LEU A 389 -22.00 3.90 2.48
N ALA A 390 -22.50 3.82 3.71
CA ALA A 390 -21.84 4.44 4.86
C ALA A 390 -20.40 3.91 5.04
N ALA A 391 -20.18 2.61 4.83
CA ALA A 391 -18.84 2.01 4.87
C ALA A 391 -17.91 2.56 3.77
N ILE A 392 -18.41 2.72 2.54
CA ILE A 392 -17.66 3.34 1.43
C ILE A 392 -17.32 4.81 1.75
N LEU A 393 -18.28 5.57 2.30
CA LEU A 393 -18.07 6.97 2.63
C LEU A 393 -17.06 7.14 3.77
N LEU A 394 -17.10 6.28 4.78
CA LEU A 394 -16.15 6.31 5.89
C LEU A 394 -14.73 5.92 5.44
N SER A 395 -14.59 4.90 4.58
CA SER A 395 -13.28 4.55 4.03
C SER A 395 -12.73 5.67 3.15
N MET A 396 -13.57 6.32 2.35
CA MET A 396 -13.18 7.52 1.57
C MET A 396 -12.78 8.68 2.47
N PHE A 397 -13.55 8.96 3.53
CA PHE A 397 -13.27 10.04 4.49
C PHE A 397 -11.93 9.83 5.20
N ALA A 398 -11.59 8.58 5.55
CA ALA A 398 -10.31 8.23 6.16
C ALA A 398 -9.10 8.66 5.32
N LEU A 399 -9.25 8.69 3.98
CA LEU A 399 -8.17 9.07 3.07
C LEU A 399 -8.00 10.59 2.91
N LEU A 400 -8.99 11.39 3.31
CA LEU A 400 -8.92 12.85 3.21
C LEU A 400 -7.83 13.45 4.09
N GLY A 401 -7.58 12.82 5.25
CA GLY A 401 -6.49 13.19 6.15
C GLY A 401 -5.10 12.89 5.58
N VAL A 402 -4.99 12.00 4.59
CA VAL A 402 -3.72 11.58 3.98
C VAL A 402 -3.78 11.83 2.47
N PHE A 403 -3.57 10.80 1.63
CA PHE A 403 -3.53 10.88 0.19
C PHE A 403 -4.26 9.67 -0.43
N ILE A 404 -4.55 9.75 -1.73
CA ILE A 404 -5.25 8.71 -2.48
C ILE A 404 -4.23 7.81 -3.18
N THR A 405 -4.30 6.50 -2.95
CA THR A 405 -3.56 5.47 -3.69
C THR A 405 -4.49 4.32 -4.08
N GLU A 406 -4.08 3.49 -5.04
CA GLU A 406 -4.84 2.29 -5.39
C GLU A 406 -5.00 1.33 -4.21
N ARG A 407 -3.92 1.12 -3.44
CA ARG A 407 -3.90 0.29 -2.22
C ARG A 407 -4.91 0.76 -1.19
N TYR A 408 -5.01 2.06 -0.95
CA TYR A 408 -5.92 2.62 0.06
C TYR A 408 -7.39 2.65 -0.40
N ARG A 409 -7.64 2.84 -1.70
CA ARG A 409 -9.00 2.76 -2.28
C ARG A 409 -9.57 1.35 -2.27
N LEU A 410 -8.72 0.32 -2.24
CA LEU A 410 -9.14 -1.09 -2.31
C LEU A 410 -10.23 -1.45 -1.30
N VAL A 411 -10.21 -0.83 -0.11
CA VAL A 411 -11.17 -1.07 0.97
C VAL A 411 -12.59 -0.69 0.58
N ALA A 412 -12.79 0.30 -0.31
CA ALA A 412 -14.12 0.67 -0.78
C ALA A 412 -14.66 -0.31 -1.84
N VAL A 413 -13.78 -1.03 -2.53
CA VAL A 413 -14.10 -1.81 -3.74
C VAL A 413 -15.12 -2.92 -3.50
N PRO A 414 -15.07 -3.73 -2.42
CA PRO A 414 -16.10 -4.73 -2.16
C PRO A 414 -17.52 -4.12 -2.13
N GLY A 415 -17.67 -2.93 -1.54
CA GLY A 415 -18.92 -2.18 -1.54
C GLY A 415 -19.32 -1.68 -2.93
N LEU A 416 -18.37 -1.12 -3.67
CA LEU A 416 -18.62 -0.66 -5.05
C LEU A 416 -19.05 -1.82 -5.95
N LEU A 417 -18.45 -3.00 -5.81
CA LEU A 417 -18.85 -4.22 -6.55
C LEU A 417 -20.27 -4.67 -6.22
N ILE A 418 -20.68 -4.60 -4.95
CA ILE A 418 -22.06 -4.85 -4.53
C ILE A 418 -23.02 -3.91 -5.25
N PHE A 419 -22.71 -2.61 -5.29
CA PHE A 419 -23.56 -1.63 -5.96
C PHE A 419 -23.52 -1.74 -7.48
N ALA A 420 -22.39 -2.10 -8.09
CA ALA A 420 -22.31 -2.36 -9.53
C ALA A 420 -23.20 -3.54 -9.93
N ALA A 421 -23.15 -4.65 -9.17
CA ALA A 421 -24.00 -5.81 -9.41
C ALA A 421 -25.49 -5.50 -9.16
N LEU A 422 -25.81 -4.74 -8.10
CA LEU A 422 -27.17 -4.29 -7.81
C LEU A 422 -27.71 -3.40 -8.92
N GLY A 423 -26.92 -2.42 -9.37
CA GLY A 423 -27.26 -1.50 -10.45
C GLY A 423 -27.57 -2.22 -11.76
N LEU A 424 -26.71 -3.16 -12.17
CA LEU A 424 -26.95 -4.00 -13.34
C LEU A 424 -28.24 -4.84 -13.21
N SER A 425 -28.55 -5.35 -12.02
CA SER A 425 -29.81 -6.03 -11.77
C SER A 425 -31.02 -5.11 -11.91
N ILE A 426 -30.92 -3.85 -11.46
CA ILE A 426 -31.98 -2.84 -11.62
C ILE A 426 -32.20 -2.55 -13.11
N LEU A 427 -31.13 -2.33 -13.87
CA LEU A 427 -31.21 -2.10 -15.32
C LEU A 427 -31.86 -3.26 -16.05
N ARG A 428 -31.41 -4.50 -15.78
CA ARG A 428 -31.99 -5.70 -16.41
C ARG A 428 -33.48 -5.84 -16.10
N ARG A 429 -33.88 -5.58 -14.85
CA ARG A 429 -35.29 -5.59 -14.44
C ARG A 429 -36.07 -4.49 -15.17
N ALA A 430 -35.54 -3.28 -15.28
CA ALA A 430 -36.19 -2.19 -15.99
C ALA A 430 -36.52 -2.58 -17.45
N PHE A 431 -35.60 -3.26 -18.14
CA PHE A 431 -35.88 -3.83 -19.46
C PHE A 431 -36.91 -4.96 -19.43
N ALA A 432 -36.77 -5.93 -18.52
CA ALA A 432 -37.68 -7.07 -18.43
C ALA A 432 -39.14 -6.66 -18.10
N ALA A 433 -39.31 -5.67 -17.24
CA ALA A 433 -40.60 -5.12 -16.84
C ALA A 433 -41.11 -4.01 -17.77
N ARG A 434 -40.36 -3.65 -18.82
CA ARG A 434 -40.65 -2.52 -19.73
C ARG A 434 -40.79 -1.16 -18.99
N GLU A 435 -40.15 -1.02 -17.84
CA GLU A 435 -40.05 0.23 -17.06
C GLU A 435 -38.94 1.13 -17.62
N PHE A 436 -39.12 1.64 -18.85
CA PHE A 436 -38.07 2.37 -19.57
C PHE A 436 -37.53 3.60 -18.83
N LYS A 437 -38.32 4.23 -17.95
CA LYS A 437 -37.86 5.35 -17.11
C LYS A 437 -36.61 4.98 -16.28
N ASN A 438 -36.64 3.83 -15.60
CA ASN A 438 -35.52 3.39 -14.76
C ASN A 438 -34.30 2.99 -15.60
N ALA A 439 -34.52 2.42 -16.80
CA ALA A 439 -33.44 2.10 -17.73
C ALA A 439 -32.76 3.38 -18.26
N VAL A 440 -33.54 4.39 -18.66
CA VAL A 440 -33.02 5.68 -19.15
C VAL A 440 -32.25 6.41 -18.04
N ILE A 441 -32.79 6.44 -16.81
CA ILE A 441 -32.08 7.05 -15.67
C ILE A 441 -30.76 6.33 -15.41
N TYR A 442 -30.76 4.99 -15.39
CA TYR A 442 -29.55 4.22 -15.19
C TYR A 442 -28.50 4.51 -16.27
N LEU A 443 -28.88 4.50 -17.54
CA LEU A 443 -27.97 4.77 -18.66
C LEU A 443 -27.44 6.20 -18.63
N ALA A 444 -28.28 7.19 -18.30
CA ALA A 444 -27.85 8.58 -18.14
C ALA A 444 -26.83 8.71 -16.99
N LEU A 445 -27.11 8.09 -15.84
CA LEU A 445 -26.17 8.07 -14.72
C LEU A 445 -24.87 7.33 -15.07
N LEU A 446 -24.94 6.24 -15.85
CA LEU A 446 -23.76 5.50 -16.28
C LEU A 446 -22.88 6.35 -17.20
N THR A 447 -23.48 7.08 -18.14
CA THR A 447 -22.74 8.00 -19.02
C THR A 447 -22.09 9.12 -18.20
N LEU A 448 -22.83 9.76 -17.28
CA LEU A 448 -22.29 10.80 -16.40
C LEU A 448 -21.16 10.25 -15.51
N ALA A 449 -21.37 9.08 -14.91
CA ALA A 449 -20.38 8.41 -14.07
C ALA A 449 -19.13 8.05 -14.86
N THR A 450 -19.27 7.52 -16.07
CA THR A 450 -18.14 7.16 -16.94
C THR A 450 -17.31 8.40 -17.28
N THR A 451 -17.96 9.50 -17.68
CA THR A 451 -17.27 10.77 -17.97
C THR A 451 -16.58 11.34 -16.73
N PHE A 452 -17.22 11.26 -15.57
CA PHE A 452 -16.66 11.75 -14.30
C PHE A 452 -15.45 10.92 -13.84
N VAL A 453 -15.57 9.60 -13.88
CA VAL A 453 -14.52 8.66 -13.46
C VAL A 453 -13.35 8.66 -14.44
N ALA A 454 -13.62 8.76 -15.75
CA ALA A 454 -12.60 8.83 -16.80
C ALA A 454 -11.98 10.22 -16.97
N TRP A 455 -12.20 11.14 -16.03
CA TRP A 455 -11.62 12.47 -16.07
C TRP A 455 -10.08 12.40 -16.21
N PRO A 456 -9.49 13.07 -17.21
CA PRO A 456 -8.08 12.89 -17.54
C PRO A 456 -7.16 13.43 -16.45
N GLN A 457 -6.17 12.64 -16.06
CA GLN A 457 -5.10 13.07 -15.18
C GLN A 457 -4.04 13.86 -15.98
N ARG A 458 -3.87 15.14 -15.64
CA ARG A 458 -2.99 16.08 -16.38
C ARG A 458 -1.61 16.26 -15.75
N ASP A 459 -1.42 15.77 -14.53
CA ASP A 459 -0.14 15.88 -13.83
C ASP A 459 0.89 14.92 -14.46
N ARG A 460 1.80 15.49 -15.25
CA ARG A 460 2.82 14.73 -15.99
C ARG A 460 3.75 13.94 -15.08
N SER A 461 4.04 14.45 -13.88
CA SER A 461 4.96 13.78 -12.96
C SER A 461 4.41 12.45 -12.41
N LEU A 462 3.08 12.29 -12.34
CA LEU A 462 2.47 11.02 -11.95
C LEU A 462 2.64 9.94 -13.03
N TRP A 463 2.53 10.34 -14.30
CA TRP A 463 2.79 9.44 -15.43
C TRP A 463 4.28 9.12 -15.58
N ALA A 464 5.14 10.10 -15.31
CA ALA A 464 6.59 9.89 -15.28
C ALA A 464 6.99 8.88 -14.20
N LEU A 465 6.40 8.94 -13.01
CA LEU A 465 6.74 8.08 -11.88
C LEU A 465 6.45 6.59 -12.18
N ASP A 466 5.26 6.25 -12.70
CA ASP A 466 4.92 4.86 -13.04
C ASP A 466 5.83 4.29 -14.14
N ALA A 467 6.11 5.12 -15.16
CA ALA A 467 7.05 4.77 -16.23
C ALA A 467 8.49 4.61 -15.71
N TYR A 468 8.93 5.49 -14.81
CA TYR A 468 10.24 5.42 -14.17
C TYR A 468 10.38 4.15 -13.34
N ASN A 469 9.42 3.85 -12.45
CA ASN A 469 9.48 2.66 -11.59
C ASN A 469 9.48 1.37 -12.40
N SER A 470 8.63 1.29 -13.46
CA SER A 470 8.64 0.17 -14.40
C SER A 470 9.99 0.04 -15.14
N GLY A 471 10.57 1.17 -15.54
CA GLY A 471 11.86 1.21 -16.23
C GLY A 471 13.04 0.82 -15.34
N TRP A 472 13.05 1.29 -14.10
CA TRP A 472 14.05 0.94 -13.09
C TRP A 472 14.02 -0.56 -12.77
N GLN A 473 12.84 -1.12 -12.55
CA GLN A 473 12.72 -2.56 -12.32
C GLN A 473 13.15 -3.38 -13.55
N ALA A 474 12.86 -2.89 -14.77
CA ALA A 474 13.35 -3.53 -15.99
C ALA A 474 14.89 -3.52 -16.04
N LEU A 475 15.56 -2.46 -15.58
CA LEU A 475 17.02 -2.44 -15.41
C LEU A 475 17.51 -3.47 -14.40
N GLU A 476 16.87 -3.56 -13.23
CA GLU A 476 17.25 -4.55 -12.20
C GLU A 476 17.11 -5.99 -12.69
N SER A 477 16.09 -6.25 -13.52
CA SER A 477 15.87 -7.55 -14.17
C SER A 477 16.73 -7.78 -15.43
N ASN A 478 17.63 -6.84 -15.76
CA ASN A 478 18.46 -6.81 -16.97
C ASN A 478 17.66 -6.86 -18.30
N ASN A 479 16.40 -6.44 -18.28
CA ASN A 479 15.56 -6.30 -19.47
C ASN A 479 15.74 -4.90 -20.09
N LEU A 480 16.91 -4.70 -20.72
CA LEU A 480 17.32 -3.41 -21.29
C LEU A 480 16.32 -2.83 -22.32
N PRO A 481 15.70 -3.63 -23.23
CA PRO A 481 14.71 -3.10 -24.17
C PRO A 481 13.46 -2.53 -23.50
N LEU A 482 12.96 -3.19 -22.46
CA LEU A 482 11.81 -2.69 -21.69
C LEU A 482 12.20 -1.45 -20.89
N ALA A 483 13.38 -1.45 -20.27
CA ALA A 483 13.91 -0.32 -19.54
C ALA A 483 14.02 0.92 -20.43
N GLU A 484 14.60 0.79 -21.63
CA GLU A 484 14.71 1.89 -22.59
C GLU A 484 13.35 2.47 -22.97
N LYS A 485 12.39 1.60 -23.32
CA LYS A 485 11.03 2.03 -23.65
C LYS A 485 10.36 2.79 -22.50
N LYS A 486 10.48 2.30 -21.28
CA LYS A 486 9.80 2.86 -20.10
C LYS A 486 10.46 4.15 -19.62
N LEU A 487 11.79 4.18 -19.53
CA LEU A 487 12.53 5.36 -19.15
C LEU A 487 12.43 6.49 -20.19
N ALA A 488 12.32 6.16 -21.48
CA ALA A 488 12.03 7.15 -22.52
C ALA A 488 10.66 7.81 -22.31
N VAL A 489 9.64 7.05 -21.88
CA VAL A 489 8.33 7.61 -21.52
C VAL A 489 8.44 8.50 -20.27
N ALA A 490 9.14 8.05 -19.23
CA ALA A 490 9.36 8.86 -18.02
C ALA A 490 10.03 10.20 -18.34
N TYR A 491 11.10 10.15 -19.14
CA TYR A 491 11.84 11.32 -19.61
C TYR A 491 10.99 12.24 -20.47
N ALA A 492 10.14 11.71 -21.36
CA ALA A 492 9.25 12.53 -22.18
C ALA A 492 8.22 13.31 -21.35
N TYR A 493 7.79 12.77 -20.20
CA TYR A 493 6.88 13.47 -19.30
C TYR A 493 7.58 14.53 -18.44
N VAL A 494 8.77 14.20 -17.90
CA VAL A 494 9.58 15.10 -17.06
C VAL A 494 11.07 14.93 -17.40
N PRO A 495 11.60 15.71 -18.37
CA PRO A 495 12.99 15.60 -18.80
C PRO A 495 14.01 15.98 -17.71
N GLU A 496 13.67 16.98 -16.89
CA GLU A 496 14.51 17.50 -15.81
C GLU A 496 14.22 16.77 -14.49
N ASN A 497 14.36 15.44 -14.51
CA ASN A 497 14.21 14.60 -13.31
C ASN A 497 15.52 13.84 -13.07
N SER A 498 16.21 14.15 -11.98
CA SER A 498 17.52 13.57 -11.63
C SER A 498 17.49 12.04 -11.59
N GLU A 499 16.47 11.45 -10.99
CA GLU A 499 16.31 9.98 -10.90
C GLU A 499 16.13 9.33 -12.27
N THR A 500 15.29 9.91 -13.13
CA THR A 500 15.08 9.40 -14.50
C THR A 500 16.33 9.52 -15.34
N LEU A 501 17.04 10.66 -15.25
CA LEU A 501 18.33 10.85 -15.91
C LEU A 501 19.39 9.87 -15.39
N PHE A 502 19.41 9.62 -14.08
CA PHE A 502 20.31 8.64 -13.47
C PHE A 502 20.03 7.22 -13.96
N ALA A 503 18.75 6.83 -14.02
CA ALA A 503 18.33 5.54 -14.58
C ALA A 503 18.69 5.41 -16.06
N LEU A 504 18.52 6.47 -16.87
CA LEU A 504 18.97 6.49 -18.26
C LEU A 504 20.50 6.37 -18.37
N GLY A 505 21.26 7.00 -17.47
CA GLY A 505 22.71 6.82 -17.36
C GLY A 505 23.07 5.35 -17.08
N ASN A 506 22.39 4.72 -16.12
CA ASN A 506 22.59 3.30 -15.79
C ASN A 506 22.22 2.38 -16.96
N LEU A 507 21.15 2.69 -17.70
CA LEU A 507 20.77 1.98 -18.91
C LEU A 507 21.89 2.05 -19.96
N ARG A 508 22.43 3.25 -20.25
CA ARG A 508 23.51 3.41 -21.24
C ARG A 508 24.79 2.72 -20.78
N PHE A 509 25.11 2.78 -19.50
CA PHE A 509 26.23 2.05 -18.93
C PHE A 509 26.07 0.53 -19.10
N ALA A 510 24.88 -0.02 -18.82
CA ALA A 510 24.56 -1.43 -19.02
C ALA A 510 24.56 -1.85 -20.50
N GLN A 511 24.26 -0.92 -21.41
CA GLN A 511 24.39 -1.10 -22.87
C GLN A 511 25.82 -0.95 -23.39
N ASN A 512 26.81 -0.81 -22.50
CA ASN A 512 28.23 -0.60 -22.83
C ASN A 512 28.49 0.69 -23.62
N ASP A 513 27.73 1.75 -23.34
CA ASP A 513 27.94 3.12 -23.85
C ASP A 513 28.30 4.08 -22.69
N PRO A 514 29.56 4.03 -22.21
CA PRO A 514 30.01 4.86 -21.09
C PRO A 514 30.02 6.36 -21.44
N SER A 515 30.15 6.74 -22.71
CA SER A 515 30.16 8.14 -23.14
C SER A 515 28.78 8.78 -22.96
N ALA A 516 27.72 8.08 -23.40
CA ALA A 516 26.36 8.53 -23.17
C ALA A 516 26.02 8.50 -21.67
N ALA A 517 26.46 7.47 -20.94
CA ALA A 517 26.24 7.37 -19.49
C ALA A 517 26.84 8.58 -18.73
N GLN A 518 28.08 8.97 -19.04
CA GLN A 518 28.71 10.16 -18.45
C GLN A 518 27.89 11.43 -18.68
N SER A 519 27.37 11.61 -19.89
CA SER A 519 26.55 12.79 -20.24
C SER A 519 25.30 12.87 -19.36
N PHE A 520 24.62 11.74 -19.15
CA PHE A 520 23.48 11.65 -18.23
C PHE A 520 23.89 11.93 -16.78
N TYR A 521 24.96 11.31 -16.27
CA TYR A 521 25.40 11.55 -14.89
C TYR A 521 25.83 13.00 -14.63
N HIS A 522 26.47 13.67 -15.59
CA HIS A 522 26.73 15.11 -15.48
C HIS A 522 25.44 15.94 -15.46
N SER A 523 24.43 15.53 -16.24
CA SER A 523 23.12 16.19 -16.23
C SER A 523 22.40 15.99 -14.89
N VAL A 524 22.57 14.82 -14.27
CA VAL A 524 22.11 14.56 -12.89
C VAL A 524 22.78 15.54 -11.92
N LEU A 525 24.11 15.67 -11.96
CA LEU A 525 24.85 16.57 -11.06
C LEU A 525 24.55 18.07 -11.28
N ASN A 526 24.07 18.45 -12.46
CA ASN A 526 23.59 19.81 -12.71
C ASN A 526 22.25 20.08 -12.01
N LEU A 527 21.40 19.06 -11.83
CA LEU A 527 20.11 19.18 -11.16
C LEU A 527 20.20 18.90 -9.66
N ASP A 528 21.03 17.93 -9.28
CA ASP A 528 21.28 17.47 -7.92
C ASP A 528 22.80 17.37 -7.70
N PRO A 529 23.45 18.48 -7.26
CA PRO A 529 24.89 18.55 -7.07
C PRO A 529 25.46 17.53 -6.08
N ASP A 530 24.62 17.02 -5.17
CA ASP A 530 25.01 16.07 -4.13
C ASP A 530 24.56 14.63 -4.46
N HIS A 531 24.30 14.33 -5.74
CA HIS A 531 23.79 13.01 -6.14
C HIS A 531 24.87 11.91 -6.06
N LYS A 532 24.95 11.23 -4.91
CA LYS A 532 25.94 10.17 -4.62
C LYS A 532 26.04 9.08 -5.68
N GLY A 533 24.91 8.66 -6.25
CA GLY A 533 24.89 7.59 -7.25
C GLY A 533 25.61 7.99 -8.54
N ALA A 534 25.51 9.26 -8.91
CA ALA A 534 26.12 9.81 -10.12
C ALA A 534 27.63 9.92 -9.93
N PHE A 535 28.10 10.42 -8.78
CA PHE A 535 29.52 10.42 -8.44
C PHE A 535 30.13 9.02 -8.46
N ASN A 536 29.48 8.04 -7.81
CA ASN A 536 29.97 6.67 -7.82
C ASN A 536 30.08 6.10 -9.25
N ASN A 537 29.07 6.30 -10.10
CA ASN A 537 29.10 5.73 -11.45
C ASN A 537 30.07 6.47 -12.39
N LEU A 538 30.25 7.79 -12.23
CA LEU A 538 31.33 8.52 -12.90
C LEU A 538 32.71 8.01 -12.47
N GLY A 539 32.89 7.75 -11.17
CA GLY A 539 34.10 7.14 -10.62
C GLY A 539 34.36 5.74 -11.19
N VAL A 540 33.33 4.90 -11.31
CA VAL A 540 33.43 3.56 -11.94
C VAL A 540 33.86 3.68 -13.40
N ILE A 541 33.22 4.56 -14.18
CA ILE A 541 33.60 4.77 -15.58
C ILE A 541 35.07 5.23 -15.70
N ALA A 542 35.50 6.15 -14.84
CA ALA A 542 36.90 6.60 -14.81
C ALA A 542 37.87 5.49 -14.40
N LEU A 543 37.48 4.65 -13.43
CA LEU A 543 38.27 3.51 -12.96
C LEU A 543 38.45 2.46 -14.07
N ASP A 544 37.37 2.12 -14.78
CA ASP A 544 37.39 1.18 -15.91
C ASP A 544 38.21 1.72 -17.09
N ALA A 545 38.17 3.04 -17.31
CA ALA A 545 39.03 3.74 -18.25
C ALA A 545 40.49 3.91 -17.77
N LYS A 546 40.84 3.38 -16.58
CA LYS A 546 42.17 3.50 -15.93
C LYS A 546 42.61 4.94 -15.65
N LYS A 547 41.67 5.89 -15.61
CA LYS A 547 41.90 7.29 -15.22
C LYS A 547 41.84 7.41 -13.70
N TYR A 548 42.77 6.76 -13.02
CA TYR A 548 42.71 6.61 -11.56
C TYR A 548 42.64 7.92 -10.76
N PRO A 549 43.34 9.02 -11.13
CA PRO A 549 43.19 10.30 -10.43
C PRO A 549 41.78 10.89 -10.53
N GLU A 550 41.12 10.71 -11.67
CA GLU A 550 39.75 11.17 -11.89
C GLU A 550 38.75 10.29 -11.10
N ALA A 551 38.95 8.97 -11.12
CA ALA A 551 38.15 8.04 -10.34
C ALA A 551 38.19 8.34 -8.84
N GLU A 552 39.38 8.59 -8.29
CA GLU A 552 39.55 8.96 -6.89
C GLU A 552 38.81 10.25 -6.55
N LYS A 553 38.91 11.28 -7.41
CA LYS A 553 38.19 12.54 -7.21
C LYS A 553 36.69 12.31 -7.11
N TRP A 554 36.11 11.52 -8.01
CA TRP A 554 34.68 11.22 -7.98
C TRP A 554 34.27 10.40 -6.76
N PHE A 555 35.04 9.40 -6.36
CA PHE A 555 34.74 8.61 -5.16
C PHE A 555 34.91 9.40 -3.86
N ARG A 556 35.86 10.34 -3.77
CA ARG A 556 35.97 11.26 -2.64
C ARG A 556 34.76 12.17 -2.53
N HIS A 557 34.25 12.72 -3.63
CA HIS A 557 32.98 13.46 -3.60
C HIS A 557 31.79 12.59 -3.18
N ALA A 558 31.73 11.34 -3.61
CA ALA A 558 30.68 10.41 -3.15
C ALA A 558 30.80 10.10 -1.64
N GLU A 559 32.02 10.04 -1.10
CA GLU A 559 32.31 9.85 0.32
C GLU A 559 31.92 11.09 1.13
N ASP A 560 32.23 12.30 0.66
CA ASP A 560 31.86 13.55 1.31
C ASP A 560 30.34 13.66 1.49
N VAL A 561 29.57 13.20 0.49
CA VAL A 561 28.10 13.18 0.52
C VAL A 561 27.56 12.10 1.46
N ASP A 562 28.12 10.88 1.44
CA ASP A 562 27.66 9.74 2.25
C ASP A 562 28.83 8.96 2.85
N PRO A 563 29.38 9.41 4.00
CA PRO A 563 30.54 8.77 4.65
C PRO A 563 30.25 7.38 5.22
N ARG A 564 29.01 6.90 5.14
CA ARG A 564 28.61 5.58 5.64
C ARG A 564 28.31 4.61 4.50
N ASN A 565 28.68 4.95 3.27
CA ASN A 565 28.47 4.11 2.11
C ASN A 565 29.63 3.11 1.92
N ALA A 566 29.42 1.87 2.36
CA ALA A 566 30.40 0.80 2.23
C ALA A 566 30.88 0.56 0.79
N LYS A 567 29.99 0.73 -0.21
CA LYS A 567 30.33 0.55 -1.64
C LYS A 567 31.28 1.64 -2.12
N THR A 568 31.09 2.89 -1.69
CA THR A 568 31.98 4.01 -2.03
C THR A 568 33.39 3.77 -1.48
N HIS A 569 33.51 3.40 -0.20
CA HIS A 569 34.80 3.04 0.40
C HIS A 569 35.48 1.87 -0.32
N PHE A 570 34.73 0.82 -0.68
CA PHE A 570 35.27 -0.30 -1.46
C PHE A 570 35.81 0.13 -2.83
N LEU A 571 35.07 0.95 -3.58
CA LEU A 571 35.49 1.44 -4.90
C LEU A 571 36.69 2.39 -4.82
N LEU A 572 36.75 3.22 -3.77
CA LEU A 572 37.88 4.08 -3.48
C LEU A 572 39.13 3.24 -3.12
N ALA A 573 38.99 2.21 -2.28
CA ALA A 573 40.06 1.26 -1.97
C ALA A 573 40.62 0.59 -3.23
N LYS A 574 39.74 0.11 -4.12
CA LYS A 574 40.13 -0.50 -5.40
C LYS A 574 40.89 0.49 -6.30
N THR A 575 40.44 1.75 -6.33
CA THR A 575 41.09 2.82 -7.09
C THR A 575 42.48 3.15 -6.54
N LEU A 576 42.61 3.29 -5.22
CA LEU A 576 43.88 3.58 -4.54
C LEU A 576 44.89 2.43 -4.70
N LEU A 577 44.42 1.17 -4.64
CA LEU A 577 45.25 0.00 -4.93
C LEU A 577 45.77 0.04 -6.38
N ALA A 578 44.91 0.40 -7.35
CA ALA A 578 45.32 0.55 -8.75
C ALA A 578 46.31 1.71 -8.97
N LYS A 579 46.27 2.75 -8.13
CA LYS A 579 47.29 3.82 -8.03
C LYS A 579 48.56 3.41 -7.30
N ASN A 580 48.63 2.17 -6.79
CA ASN A 580 49.70 1.66 -5.94
C ASN A 580 49.81 2.33 -4.56
N ASP A 581 48.78 3.04 -4.10
CA ASP A 581 48.67 3.58 -2.74
C ASP A 581 47.98 2.57 -1.81
N ARG A 582 48.73 1.51 -1.48
CA ARG A 582 48.24 0.44 -0.60
C ARG A 582 47.91 0.93 0.81
N ARG A 583 48.57 1.98 1.30
CA ARG A 583 48.34 2.50 2.65
C ARG A 583 46.96 3.14 2.73
N ALA A 584 46.62 4.01 1.78
CA ALA A 584 45.31 4.62 1.71
C ALA A 584 44.23 3.58 1.37
N ALA A 585 44.51 2.66 0.43
CA ALA A 585 43.57 1.58 0.09
C ALA A 585 43.16 0.73 1.29
N ARG A 586 44.09 0.47 2.23
CA ARG A 586 43.81 -0.28 3.45
C ARG A 586 42.83 0.45 4.38
N VAL A 587 42.96 1.77 4.51
CA VAL A 587 42.04 2.57 5.35
C VAL A 587 40.61 2.46 4.83
N GLU A 588 40.45 2.61 3.52
CA GLU A 588 39.13 2.58 2.88
C GLU A 588 38.50 1.18 2.92
N ILE A 589 39.26 0.11 2.68
CA ILE A 589 38.69 -1.24 2.74
C ILE A 589 38.30 -1.63 4.17
N ASP A 590 39.05 -1.17 5.18
CA ASP A 590 38.71 -1.39 6.58
C ASP A 590 37.40 -0.66 6.95
N ALA A 591 37.19 0.56 6.44
CA ALA A 591 35.92 1.28 6.58
C ALA A 591 34.76 0.54 5.91
N ALA A 592 34.95 0.04 4.68
CA ALA A 592 33.94 -0.75 3.97
C ALA A 592 33.53 -2.01 4.75
N ILE A 593 34.50 -2.75 5.31
CA ILE A 593 34.27 -3.95 6.13
C ILE A 593 33.59 -3.60 7.46
N ALA A 594 33.96 -2.49 8.10
CA ALA A 594 33.32 -2.05 9.33
C ALA A 594 31.83 -1.71 9.10
N LEU A 595 31.50 -1.14 7.93
CA LEU A 595 30.13 -0.80 7.55
C LEU A 595 29.30 -2.02 7.11
N LYS A 596 29.91 -2.98 6.39
CA LYS A 596 29.27 -4.23 5.94
C LYS A 596 30.22 -5.43 6.00
N PRO A 597 30.36 -6.09 7.16
CA PRO A 597 31.34 -7.17 7.36
C PRO A 597 31.04 -8.45 6.58
N GLU A 598 29.78 -8.64 6.16
CA GLU A 598 29.31 -9.84 5.48
C GLU A 598 29.78 -9.98 4.03
N GLN A 599 30.25 -8.90 3.40
CA GLN A 599 30.61 -8.88 1.97
C GLN A 599 31.92 -9.64 1.69
N PRO A 600 31.89 -10.76 0.93
CA PRO A 600 33.10 -11.53 0.62
C PRO A 600 34.13 -10.73 -0.18
N GLU A 601 33.67 -9.97 -1.17
CA GLU A 601 34.50 -9.15 -2.06
C GLU A 601 35.37 -8.13 -1.29
N PHE A 602 34.88 -7.64 -0.14
CA PHE A 602 35.62 -6.68 0.67
C PHE A 602 36.82 -7.35 1.34
N ARG A 603 36.64 -8.59 1.82
CA ARG A 603 37.71 -9.38 2.42
C ARG A 603 38.72 -9.83 1.37
N GLU A 604 38.26 -10.20 0.19
CA GLU A 604 39.14 -10.53 -0.95
C GLU A 604 40.01 -9.34 -1.35
N LEU A 605 39.43 -8.13 -1.48
CA LEU A 605 40.21 -6.94 -1.80
C LEU A 605 41.18 -6.58 -0.68
N LYS A 606 40.79 -6.72 0.59
CA LYS A 606 41.70 -6.54 1.73
C LYS A 606 42.89 -7.50 1.65
N GLN A 607 42.63 -8.77 1.37
CA GLN A 607 43.70 -9.76 1.18
C GLN A 607 44.61 -9.38 0.00
N GLN A 608 44.06 -8.89 -1.12
CA GLN A 608 44.87 -8.42 -2.26
C GLN A 608 45.75 -7.21 -1.90
N ILE A 609 45.26 -6.29 -1.08
CA ILE A 609 46.03 -5.13 -0.59
C ILE A 609 47.17 -5.60 0.33
N GLU A 610 46.94 -6.64 1.13
CA GLU A 610 47.90 -7.19 2.11
C GLU A 610 48.91 -8.19 1.49
N THR A 611 48.55 -8.87 0.41
CA THR A 611 49.38 -9.91 -0.21
C THR A 611 50.48 -9.30 -1.09
N LYS A 612 51.72 -9.41 -0.61
CA LYS A 612 52.95 -9.11 -1.36
C LYS A 612 53.31 -10.34 -2.22
N PHE A 613 53.47 -10.19 -3.54
CA PHE A 613 54.51 -10.97 -4.22
C PHE A 613 55.82 -10.21 -4.06
N GLN A 614 56.85 -11.00 -3.78
CA GLN A 614 58.19 -10.65 -3.30
C GLN A 614 58.88 -9.56 -4.11
#